data_AF-A0A669EZH0-F1
#
_entry.id   AF-A0A669EZH0-F1
#
_cell.length_a   1.000
_cell.length_b   1.000
_cell.length_c   1.000
_cell.angle_alpha   90.00
_cell.angle_beta   90.00
_cell.angle_gamma   90.00
#
_symmetry.space_group_name_H-M   'P 1'
#
loop_
_entity.id
_entity.type
_entity.pdbx_description
1 polymer ?
#
loop_
_entity_poly.entity_id
_entity_poly.type
_entity_poly.pdbx_seq_one_letter_code
_entity_poly.pdbx_strand_id
1 'polypeptide(L)'
;MFYRSNIETYSLRLHTGNPARSAAAEESRVHLLIPLFIFISGGATMSVLALTRAALKNPDVSWDHKNNPEPWNKMEPNQQYKLLAVNMDYSKLKKDRPDF
;
A
#
# COMPACT_ATOMS: atom_id res chain seq x y z
N MET A 1 45.08 39.90 -22.95
CA MET A 1 44.15 39.87 -21.79
C MET A 1 43.10 38.74 -21.85
N PHE A 2 42.81 38.14 -23.00
CA PHE A 2 41.80 37.07 -23.16
C PHE A 2 42.10 35.72 -22.49
N TYR A 3 43.37 35.44 -22.19
CA TYR A 3 43.76 34.16 -21.57
C TYR A 3 43.39 34.11 -20.09
N ARG A 4 43.54 35.24 -19.39
CA ARG A 4 43.24 35.37 -17.96
C ARG A 4 41.73 35.29 -17.70
N SER A 5 40.90 35.89 -18.57
CA SER A 5 39.44 35.84 -18.43
C SER A 5 38.87 34.44 -18.60
N ASN A 6 39.43 33.63 -19.51
CA ASN A 6 38.95 32.26 -19.74
C ASN A 6 39.28 31.33 -18.55
N ILE A 7 40.46 31.46 -17.95
CA ILE A 7 40.87 30.64 -16.80
C ILE A 7 39.95 30.87 -15.59
N GLU A 8 39.53 32.13 -15.35
CA GLU A 8 38.57 32.47 -14.28
C GLU A 8 37.18 31.87 -14.53
N THR A 9 36.74 31.78 -15.79
CA THR A 9 35.45 31.15 -16.12
C THR A 9 35.48 29.64 -15.93
N TYR A 10 36.60 28.98 -16.24
CA TYR A 10 36.78 27.55 -15.99
C TYR A 10 36.92 27.26 -14.49
N SER A 11 37.68 28.07 -13.74
CA SER A 11 37.83 27.91 -12.29
C SER A 11 36.49 28.10 -11.55
N LEU A 12 35.68 29.10 -11.95
CA LEU A 12 34.33 29.31 -11.41
C LEU A 12 33.40 28.13 -11.74
N ARG A 13 33.43 27.60 -12.97
CA ARG A 13 32.57 26.47 -13.38
C ARG A 13 32.96 25.15 -12.70
N LEU A 14 34.23 24.95 -12.36
CA LEU A 14 34.70 23.79 -11.59
C LEU A 14 34.21 23.86 -10.14
N HIS A 15 34.14 25.07 -9.55
CA HIS A 15 33.65 25.28 -8.19
C HIS A 15 32.12 25.28 -8.08
N THR A 16 31.39 25.81 -9.06
CA THR A 16 29.92 25.98 -8.98
C THR A 16 29.13 24.91 -9.75
N GLY A 17 29.80 23.99 -10.46
CA GLY A 17 29.15 22.97 -11.27
C GLY A 17 28.37 23.57 -12.46
N ASN A 18 28.10 22.77 -13.50
CA ASN A 18 27.30 23.26 -14.62
C ASN A 18 25.80 23.25 -14.24
N PRO A 19 25.13 24.41 -14.10
CA PRO A 19 23.75 24.47 -13.64
C PRO A 19 22.76 23.78 -14.59
N ALA A 20 23.10 23.68 -15.88
CA ALA A 20 22.28 22.96 -16.86
C ALA A 20 22.34 21.43 -16.66
N ARG A 21 23.46 20.90 -16.14
CA ARG A 21 23.58 19.47 -15.83
C ARG A 21 22.86 19.11 -14.52
N SER A 22 22.83 20.02 -13.54
CA SER A 22 22.08 19.81 -12.31
C SER A 22 20.57 19.90 -12.53
N ALA A 23 20.09 20.86 -13.33
CA ALA A 23 18.67 20.99 -13.67
C ALA A 23 18.12 19.78 -14.44
N ALA A 24 18.84 19.30 -15.45
CA ALA A 24 18.45 18.10 -16.21
C ALA A 24 18.49 16.82 -15.36
N ALA A 25 19.43 16.72 -14.41
CA ALA A 25 19.46 15.62 -13.46
C ALA A 25 18.26 15.67 -12.51
N GLU A 26 17.86 16.84 -12.04
CA GLU A 26 16.73 17.02 -11.13
C GLU A 26 15.40 16.65 -11.78
N GLU A 27 15.14 17.07 -13.02
CA GLU A 27 13.94 16.70 -13.78
C GLU A 27 13.77 15.17 -13.90
N SER A 28 14.86 14.46 -14.18
CA SER A 28 14.85 12.99 -14.25
C SER A 28 14.55 12.31 -12.91
N ARG A 29 14.92 12.94 -11.78
CA ARG A 29 14.66 12.39 -10.44
C ARG A 29 13.18 12.45 -10.11
N VAL A 30 12.48 13.53 -10.47
CA VAL A 30 11.04 13.67 -10.21
C VAL A 30 10.24 12.60 -10.95
N HIS A 31 10.62 12.28 -12.19
CA HIS A 31 9.98 11.22 -12.98
C HIS A 31 10.22 9.81 -12.42
N LEU A 32 11.34 9.57 -11.73
CA LEU A 32 11.63 8.29 -11.08
C LEU A 32 10.98 8.15 -9.69
N LEU A 33 10.64 9.26 -9.03
CA LEU A 33 10.02 9.29 -7.70
C LEU A 33 8.54 8.92 -7.72
N ILE A 34 7.80 9.34 -8.76
CA ILE A 34 6.37 9.06 -8.90
C ILE A 34 6.04 7.56 -8.85
N PRO A 35 6.66 6.68 -9.68
CA PRO A 35 6.37 5.24 -9.62
C PRO A 35 6.78 4.61 -8.27
N LEU A 36 7.85 5.12 -7.66
CA LEU A 36 8.31 4.63 -6.34
C LEU A 36 7.24 4.87 -5.25
N PHE A 37 6.64 6.06 -5.21
CA PHE A 37 5.59 6.37 -4.23
C PHE A 37 4.32 5.56 -4.44
N ILE A 38 3.96 5.22 -5.68
CA ILE A 38 2.80 4.38 -5.98
C ILE A 38 2.98 2.98 -5.38
N PHE A 39 4.16 2.37 -5.52
CA PHE A 39 4.40 1.05 -4.93
C PHE A 39 4.45 1.07 -3.41
N ILE A 40 5.06 2.10 -2.81
CA ILE A 40 5.15 2.22 -1.35
C ILE A 40 3.75 2.47 -0.75
N SER A 41 3.00 3.45 -1.29
CA SER A 41 1.65 3.75 -0.81
C SER A 41 0.67 2.61 -1.09
N GLY A 42 0.77 1.97 -2.25
CA GLY A 42 -0.02 0.79 -2.60
C GLY A 42 0.25 -0.37 -1.65
N GLY A 43 1.51 -0.69 -1.38
CA GLY A 43 1.91 -1.74 -0.44
C GLY A 43 1.47 -1.45 1.01
N ALA A 44 1.64 -0.21 1.47
CA ALA A 44 1.21 0.21 2.80
C ALA A 44 -0.33 0.12 2.95
N THR A 45 -1.06 0.64 1.97
CA THR A 45 -2.54 0.61 1.97
C THR A 45 -3.05 -0.83 1.95
N MET A 46 -2.46 -1.70 1.12
CA MET A 46 -2.87 -3.10 1.02
C MET A 46 -2.59 -3.88 2.31
N SER A 47 -1.48 -3.59 3.00
CA SER A 47 -1.15 -4.20 4.29
C SER A 47 -2.14 -3.80 5.38
N VAL A 48 -2.46 -2.50 5.48
CA VAL A 48 -3.45 -1.99 6.44
C VAL A 48 -4.84 -2.55 6.17
N LEU A 49 -5.25 -2.63 4.90
CA LEU A 49 -6.54 -3.21 4.51
C LEU A 49 -6.61 -4.70 4.84
N ALA A 50 -5.54 -5.46 4.60
CA ALA A 50 -5.48 -6.89 4.91
C ALA A 50 -5.62 -7.14 6.42
N LEU A 51 -4.89 -6.37 7.24
CA LEU A 51 -4.97 -6.46 8.71
C LEU A 51 -6.34 -6.03 9.24
N THR A 52 -6.87 -4.90 8.75
CA THR A 52 -8.20 -4.41 9.13
C THR A 52 -9.30 -5.42 8.79
N ARG A 53 -9.22 -6.05 7.60
CA ARG A 53 -10.15 -7.10 7.21
C ARG A 53 -10.04 -8.32 8.13
N ALA A 54 -8.82 -8.78 8.41
CA ALA A 54 -8.59 -9.92 9.29
C ALA A 54 -9.14 -9.64 10.70
N ALA A 55 -8.85 -8.46 11.24
CA ALA A 55 -9.34 -8.03 12.55
C ALA A 55 -10.87 -8.02 12.64
N LEU A 56 -11.58 -7.52 11.62
CA LEU A 56 -13.03 -7.31 11.70
C LEU A 56 -13.87 -8.48 11.20
N LYS A 57 -13.35 -9.28 10.26
CA LYS A 57 -14.12 -10.30 9.54
C LYS A 57 -13.69 -11.73 9.84
N ASN A 58 -12.61 -11.95 10.61
CA ASN A 58 -12.24 -13.31 11.01
C ASN A 58 -13.06 -13.77 12.23
N PRO A 59 -13.61 -15.01 12.20
CA PRO A 59 -14.29 -15.61 13.35
C PRO A 59 -13.43 -15.70 14.60
N ASP A 60 -12.10 -15.80 14.43
CA ASP A 60 -11.19 -16.04 15.54
C ASP A 60 -10.86 -14.77 16.33
N VAL A 61 -11.30 -13.61 15.84
CA VAL A 61 -11.06 -12.30 16.47
C VAL A 61 -12.39 -11.77 16.99
N SER A 62 -12.59 -11.85 18.30
CA SER A 62 -13.73 -11.22 18.96
C SER A 62 -13.31 -9.89 19.59
N TRP A 63 -14.00 -8.81 19.22
CA TRP A 63 -13.84 -7.49 19.87
C TRP A 63 -14.88 -7.27 20.97
N ASP A 64 -15.95 -8.07 20.98
CA ASP A 64 -17.04 -7.99 21.96
C ASP A 64 -17.13 -9.28 22.76
N HIS A 65 -16.32 -9.36 23.81
CA HIS A 65 -16.29 -10.51 24.72
C HIS A 65 -17.53 -10.60 25.63
N LYS A 66 -18.41 -9.57 25.67
CA LYS A 66 -19.55 -9.52 26.60
C LYS A 66 -20.87 -9.89 25.94
N ASN A 67 -21.17 -9.38 24.75
CA ASN A 67 -22.43 -9.69 24.03
C ASN A 67 -22.24 -10.69 22.88
N ASN A 68 -21.00 -11.09 22.60
CA ASN A 68 -20.68 -12.07 21.56
C ASN A 68 -19.43 -12.89 21.93
N PRO A 69 -19.46 -13.61 23.08
CA PRO A 69 -18.32 -14.41 23.54
C PRO A 69 -17.93 -15.50 22.52
N GLU A 70 -18.88 -15.92 21.70
CA GLU A 70 -18.72 -16.92 20.66
C GLU A 70 -19.02 -16.32 19.27
N PRO A 71 -18.02 -15.73 18.60
CA PRO A 71 -18.20 -15.04 17.33
C PRO A 71 -18.78 -15.91 16.20
N TRP A 72 -18.62 -17.23 16.29
CA TRP A 72 -19.19 -18.20 15.35
C TRP A 72 -20.72 -18.32 15.41
N ASN A 73 -21.38 -17.98 16.53
CA ASN A 73 -22.84 -18.14 16.67
C ASN A 73 -23.64 -17.19 15.77
N LYS A 74 -23.04 -16.05 15.36
CA LYS A 74 -23.69 -15.07 14.47
C LYS A 74 -23.32 -15.26 13.00
N MET A 75 -22.56 -16.29 12.64
CA MET A 75 -22.15 -16.53 11.26
C MET A 75 -23.25 -17.22 10.48
N GLU A 76 -23.75 -16.55 9.45
CA GLU A 76 -24.69 -17.16 8.52
C GLU A 76 -23.96 -18.12 7.56
N PRO A 77 -24.56 -19.27 7.19
CA PRO A 77 -23.98 -20.21 6.23
C PRO A 77 -23.70 -19.58 4.85
N ASN A 78 -24.46 -18.55 4.49
CA ASN A 78 -24.33 -17.81 3.24
C ASN A 78 -23.17 -16.81 3.25
N GLN A 79 -22.53 -16.59 4.40
CA GLN A 79 -21.54 -15.54 4.56
C GLN A 79 -20.14 -16.04 4.17
N GLN A 80 -19.60 -15.51 3.08
CA GLN A 80 -18.25 -15.80 2.65
C GLN A 80 -17.23 -14.99 3.45
N TYR A 81 -16.61 -15.62 4.45
CA TYR A 81 -15.51 -14.99 5.20
C TYR A 81 -14.20 -14.94 4.36
N LYS A 82 -14.01 -15.93 3.48
CA LYS A 82 -12.80 -16.10 2.65
C LYS A 82 -12.66 -14.96 1.64
N LEU A 83 -11.42 -14.57 1.36
CA LEU A 83 -11.09 -13.54 0.37
C LEU A 83 -11.64 -13.87 -1.03
N LEU A 84 -11.64 -15.15 -1.38
CA LEU A 84 -12.12 -15.66 -2.66
C LEU A 84 -12.92 -16.95 -2.45
N ALA A 85 -14.01 -17.10 -3.20
CA ALA A 85 -14.76 -18.33 -3.33
C ALA A 85 -14.53 -18.88 -4.73
N VAL A 86 -13.57 -19.81 -4.84
CA VAL A 86 -13.16 -20.33 -6.15
C VAL A 86 -14.15 -21.38 -6.66
N ASN A 87 -14.74 -22.17 -5.77
CA ASN A 87 -15.52 -23.35 -6.16
C ASN A 87 -16.83 -23.52 -5.36
N MET A 88 -17.12 -22.61 -4.42
CA MET A 88 -18.29 -22.73 -3.53
C MET A 88 -19.23 -21.56 -3.77
N ASP A 89 -20.47 -21.89 -4.13
CA ASP A 89 -21.55 -20.92 -4.23
C ASP A 89 -22.24 -20.79 -2.86
N TYR A 90 -21.88 -19.72 -2.15
CA TYR A 90 -22.37 -19.47 -0.81
C TYR A 90 -23.86 -19.15 -0.77
N SER A 91 -24.48 -18.74 -1.88
CA SER A 91 -25.91 -18.43 -1.94
C SER A 91 -26.81 -19.66 -1.78
N LYS A 92 -26.25 -20.86 -1.97
CA LYS A 92 -26.97 -22.15 -1.92
C LYS A 92 -26.81 -22.88 -0.58
N LEU A 93 -26.02 -22.34 0.36
CA LEU A 93 -25.74 -22.99 1.64
C LEU A 93 -26.91 -22.79 2.61
N LYS A 94 -27.62 -23.87 2.93
CA LYS A 94 -28.70 -23.82 3.93
C LYS A 94 -28.15 -24.08 5.33
N LYS A 95 -28.77 -23.44 6.33
CA LYS A 95 -28.48 -23.69 7.74
C LYS A 95 -29.04 -25.07 8.12
N ASP A 96 -28.16 -26.04 8.27
CA ASP A 96 -28.52 -27.45 8.51
C ASP A 96 -28.81 -27.74 10.01
N ARG A 97 -28.47 -26.82 10.92
CA ARG A 97 -28.62 -27.02 12.36
C ARG A 97 -29.39 -25.90 13.05
N PRO A 98 -30.22 -26.24 14.05
CA PRO A 98 -30.92 -25.26 14.88
C PRO A 98 -29.91 -24.40 15.68
N ASP A 99 -30.34 -23.19 16.02
CA ASP A 99 -29.57 -22.27 16.86
C ASP A 99 -29.43 -22.83 18.30
N PHE A 100 -28.29 -22.54 18.92
CA PHE A 100 -27.98 -22.89 20.32
C PHE A 100 -28.45 -21.82 21.30
#